data_AF-A0A0G4LZI4-F1
#
_entry.id   AF-A0A0G4LZI4-F1
#
_cell.length_a   1.000
_cell.length_b   1.000
_cell.length_c   1.000
_cell.angle_alpha   90.00
_cell.angle_beta   90.00
_cell.angle_gamma   90.00
#
_symmetry.space_group_name_H-M   'P 1'
#
loop_
_entity.id
_entity.type
_entity.pdbx_description
1 polymer ?
#
loop_
_entity_poly.entity_id
_entity_poly.type
_entity_poly.pdbx_seq_one_letter_code
_entity_poly.pdbx_strand_id
1 'polypeptide(L)'
;MKSRGSEPAGQAPAAGLPQGVQPPHTPHNPNAPLPGQAVAYAPTQASPPPKTTPTKTTLKALPTVRDHTTDQLNPSGDEYLPREIDEFGEKKVMANGQLLGGRTYRCRTFLVPNRGDRLFMLATECARVLGYRDSYLLFNKNRSLFKIIASQPEKDDLVAQEILPFSYRSRQIAIVTARSMFRQFGSRVIENG
;
A
#
# COMPACT_ATOMS: atom_id res chain seq x y z
N MET A 1 -53.01 16.24 33.63
CA MET A 1 -52.69 14.79 33.70
C MET A 1 -51.48 14.58 34.60
N LYS A 2 -51.53 13.52 35.41
CA LYS A 2 -50.61 13.13 36.50
C LYS A 2 -49.46 12.27 35.96
N SER A 3 -48.24 12.46 36.47
CA SER A 3 -47.11 11.49 36.40
C SER A 3 -46.24 11.66 37.65
N ARG A 4 -46.57 10.97 38.76
CA ARG A 4 -45.92 9.76 39.30
C ARG A 4 -44.47 9.95 39.74
N GLY A 5 -44.28 9.94 41.06
CA GLY A 5 -43.00 9.75 41.73
C GLY A 5 -42.88 8.37 42.40
N SER A 6 -41.66 8.16 42.91
CA SER A 6 -41.25 7.32 44.05
C SER A 6 -40.75 5.88 43.77
N GLU A 7 -39.46 5.69 44.11
CA GLU A 7 -38.69 4.43 44.27
C GLU A 7 -39.23 3.54 45.41
N PRO A 8 -38.67 2.32 45.61
CA PRO A 8 -37.54 2.21 46.54
C PRO A 8 -36.41 1.24 46.15
N ALA A 9 -35.27 1.47 46.79
CA ALA A 9 -34.02 0.73 46.77
C ALA A 9 -34.10 -0.69 47.39
N GLY A 10 -33.25 -1.59 46.88
CA GLY A 10 -32.95 -2.91 47.46
C GLY A 10 -31.44 -3.14 47.53
N GLN A 11 -30.95 -3.25 48.78
CA GLN A 11 -29.59 -3.61 49.23
C GLN A 11 -29.27 -5.09 48.87
N ALA A 12 -28.06 -5.50 48.45
CA ALA A 12 -26.87 -5.91 49.26
C ALA A 12 -26.07 -6.98 48.43
N PRO A 13 -24.90 -7.53 48.86
CA PRO A 13 -23.77 -7.00 49.61
C PRO A 13 -22.40 -7.19 48.87
N ALA A 14 -21.34 -6.67 49.47
CA ALA A 14 -19.94 -6.75 49.04
C ALA A 14 -19.25 -8.09 49.39
N ALA A 15 -18.38 -8.56 48.49
CA ALA A 15 -17.27 -9.50 48.71
C ALA A 15 -16.41 -9.47 47.44
N GLY A 16 -15.08 -9.49 47.39
CA GLY A 16 -14.00 -9.46 48.36
C GLY A 16 -12.73 -9.43 47.49
N LEU A 17 -11.78 -8.56 47.80
CA LEU A 17 -10.48 -8.49 47.14
C LEU A 17 -9.60 -9.68 47.58
N PRO A 18 -8.83 -10.30 46.67
CA PRO A 18 -7.56 -10.87 47.05
C PRO A 18 -6.39 -10.08 46.46
N GLN A 19 -5.40 -9.92 47.33
CA GLN A 19 -4.16 -9.19 47.15
C GLN A 19 -3.21 -9.85 46.14
N GLY A 20 -2.38 -9.01 45.51
CA GLY A 20 -0.92 -9.20 45.42
C GLY A 20 -0.37 -10.41 44.65
N VAL A 21 0.12 -10.16 43.43
CA VAL A 21 1.23 -10.95 42.86
C VAL A 21 2.25 -9.98 42.26
N GLN A 22 3.46 -10.05 42.81
CA GLN A 22 4.63 -9.24 42.48
C GLN A 22 5.26 -9.67 41.13
N PRO A 23 5.98 -8.77 40.43
CA PRO A 23 6.75 -9.14 39.24
C PRO A 23 8.00 -9.96 39.60
N PRO A 24 8.46 -10.89 38.75
CA PRO A 24 9.60 -11.75 39.05
C PRO A 24 10.93 -10.99 39.04
N HIS A 25 11.71 -11.19 40.12
CA HIS A 25 13.06 -10.69 40.30
C HIS A 25 14.07 -11.46 39.44
N THR A 26 15.00 -10.74 38.80
CA THR A 26 16.22 -11.28 38.19
C THR A 26 17.34 -11.36 39.25
N PRO A 27 18.15 -12.43 39.31
CA PRO A 27 19.30 -12.50 40.22
C PRO A 27 20.42 -11.56 39.76
N HIS A 28 20.80 -10.63 40.62
CA HIS A 28 21.94 -9.72 40.46
C HIS A 28 23.19 -10.36 41.10
N ASN A 29 24.28 -10.43 40.35
CA ASN A 29 25.58 -10.96 40.76
C ASN A 29 26.39 -9.89 41.52
N PRO A 30 26.94 -10.15 42.72
CA PRO A 30 27.71 -9.14 43.45
C PRO A 30 29.21 -9.31 43.20
N ASN A 31 29.88 -8.32 42.61
CA ASN A 31 31.30 -8.12 42.90
C ASN A 31 31.75 -6.65 42.81
N ALA A 32 31.94 -6.09 44.01
CA ALA A 32 32.93 -5.14 44.53
C ALA A 32 33.37 -3.83 43.81
N PRO A 33 33.76 -2.78 44.57
CA PRO A 33 33.82 -1.39 44.09
C PRO A 33 35.18 -0.62 44.31
N LEU A 34 35.21 0.64 43.80
CA LEU A 34 36.08 1.82 44.12
C LEU A 34 37.53 1.92 43.55
N PRO A 35 38.17 3.12 43.50
CA PRO A 35 37.66 4.48 43.20
C PRO A 35 38.62 5.41 42.39
N GLY A 36 38.08 6.51 41.83
CA GLY A 36 38.72 7.85 41.69
C GLY A 36 39.91 7.97 40.71
N GLN A 37 40.25 9.10 40.10
CA GLN A 37 39.73 10.46 40.08
C GLN A 37 40.10 11.10 38.72
N ALA A 38 39.43 12.20 38.41
CA ALA A 38 39.55 13.03 37.22
C ALA A 38 40.94 13.65 36.99
N VAL A 39 41.30 13.91 35.72
CA VAL A 39 41.86 15.21 35.30
C VAL A 39 41.50 15.50 33.83
N ALA A 40 41.11 16.74 33.57
CA ALA A 40 40.73 17.33 32.28
C ALA A 40 41.94 17.86 31.50
N TYR A 41 41.94 17.77 30.16
CA TYR A 41 42.69 18.69 29.27
C TYR A 41 41.98 18.87 27.92
N ALA A 42 42.18 20.05 27.34
CA ALA A 42 41.41 20.75 26.31
C ALA A 42 41.70 20.30 24.84
N PRO A 43 41.06 20.91 23.81
CA PRO A 43 40.91 20.34 22.46
C PRO A 43 42.03 20.77 21.50
N THR A 44 42.37 19.92 20.53
CA THR A 44 43.12 20.32 19.32
C THR A 44 42.53 19.73 18.04
N GLN A 45 42.36 20.67 17.12
CA GLN A 45 41.91 20.60 15.74
C GLN A 45 42.93 19.89 14.84
N ALA A 46 42.48 18.96 14.00
CA ALA A 46 43.20 18.57 12.78
C ALA A 46 42.22 17.97 11.76
N SER A 47 41.99 18.71 10.67
CA SER A 47 41.24 18.26 9.49
C SER A 47 42.08 17.30 8.64
N PRO A 48 41.53 16.18 8.13
CA PRO A 48 42.19 15.42 7.06
C PRO A 48 41.91 16.03 5.66
N PRO A 49 42.86 15.88 4.71
CA PRO A 49 42.84 16.55 3.39
C PRO A 49 41.82 15.94 2.40
N PRO A 50 41.45 16.68 1.33
CA PRO A 50 40.46 16.24 0.35
C PRO A 50 41.04 15.15 -0.55
N LYS A 51 40.47 13.94 -0.48
CA LYS A 51 40.80 12.86 -1.42
C LYS A 51 39.92 12.99 -2.66
N THR A 52 40.59 13.27 -3.76
CA THR A 52 40.07 13.35 -5.14
C THR A 52 39.10 12.22 -5.47
N THR A 53 37.92 12.57 -5.96
CA THR A 53 36.90 11.67 -6.49
C THR A 53 37.41 10.98 -7.77
N PRO A 54 37.53 9.64 -7.83
CA PRO A 54 37.59 8.95 -9.11
C PRO A 54 36.17 8.82 -9.68
N THR A 55 35.90 9.61 -10.69
CA THR A 55 34.76 9.46 -11.59
C THR A 55 34.91 8.16 -12.39
N LYS A 56 34.36 7.03 -11.93
CA LYS A 56 33.91 5.96 -12.85
C LYS A 56 33.00 4.91 -12.21
N THR A 57 31.90 4.68 -12.93
CA THR A 57 31.11 3.44 -13.01
C THR A 57 30.40 2.97 -11.76
N THR A 58 29.11 3.29 -11.67
CA THR A 58 28.17 2.52 -10.86
C THR A 58 27.19 1.80 -11.77
N LEU A 59 27.54 0.52 -12.02
CA LEU A 59 26.64 -0.62 -12.16
C LEU A 59 25.54 -0.50 -13.24
N LYS A 60 25.73 -1.25 -14.34
CA LYS A 60 24.58 -1.80 -15.08
C LYS A 60 23.70 -2.52 -14.04
N ALA A 61 22.59 -1.89 -13.67
CA ALA A 61 21.57 -2.54 -12.86
C ALA A 61 21.19 -3.84 -13.57
N LEU A 62 21.20 -4.95 -12.84
CA LEU A 62 20.56 -6.20 -13.29
C LEU A 62 19.14 -5.83 -13.76
N PRO A 63 18.64 -6.40 -14.87
CA PRO A 63 17.31 -6.09 -15.37
C PRO A 63 16.29 -6.35 -14.26
N THR A 64 15.79 -5.28 -13.66
CA THR A 64 14.69 -5.36 -12.71
C THR A 64 13.47 -5.79 -13.49
N VAL A 65 12.86 -6.91 -13.11
CA VAL A 65 11.66 -7.56 -13.68
C VAL A 65 10.58 -6.53 -14.08
N ARG A 66 10.74 -5.95 -15.27
CA ARG A 66 9.89 -4.96 -15.95
C ARG A 66 10.05 -5.21 -17.45
N ASP A 67 9.99 -6.47 -17.84
CA ASP A 67 10.48 -6.91 -19.16
C ASP A 67 9.73 -6.24 -20.32
N HIS A 68 8.47 -5.84 -20.12
CA HIS A 68 7.60 -5.24 -21.14
C HIS A 68 7.23 -3.77 -20.86
N THR A 69 7.73 -3.13 -19.79
CA THR A 69 7.46 -1.70 -19.50
C THR A 69 8.74 -0.93 -19.20
N THR A 70 8.76 0.36 -19.50
CA THR A 70 9.80 1.28 -19.05
C THR A 70 9.54 1.71 -17.59
N ASP A 71 10.47 2.46 -17.01
CA ASP A 71 10.31 3.18 -15.74
C ASP A 71 9.60 4.54 -15.91
N GLN A 72 9.42 5.00 -17.14
CA GLN A 72 8.70 6.23 -17.45
C GLN A 72 7.18 6.02 -17.47
N LEU A 73 6.46 7.00 -16.93
CA LEU A 73 5.02 7.06 -17.01
C LEU A 73 4.58 7.74 -18.31
N ASN A 74 3.36 7.44 -18.74
CA ASN A 74 2.71 8.17 -19.81
C ASN A 74 2.43 9.65 -19.39
N PRO A 75 2.01 10.53 -20.31
CA PRO A 75 1.72 11.94 -20.00
C PRO A 75 0.64 12.15 -18.93
N SER A 76 -0.27 11.18 -18.78
CA SER A 76 -1.37 11.21 -17.80
C SER A 76 -0.93 10.74 -16.41
N GLY A 77 0.27 10.17 -16.27
CA GLY A 77 0.85 9.74 -14.99
C GLY A 77 0.17 8.54 -14.34
N ASP A 78 -0.61 7.75 -15.09
CA ASP A 78 -1.42 6.63 -14.57
C ASP A 78 -0.87 5.24 -14.91
N GLU A 79 0.07 5.14 -15.85
CA GLU A 79 0.59 3.85 -16.32
C GLU A 79 2.03 3.99 -16.85
N TYR A 80 2.84 2.95 -16.62
CA TYR A 80 4.17 2.84 -17.23
C TYR A 80 4.07 2.57 -18.73
N LEU A 81 4.89 3.26 -19.52
CA LEU A 81 4.90 3.08 -20.97
C LEU A 81 5.37 1.64 -21.33
N PRO A 82 4.73 0.98 -22.30
CA PRO A 82 5.18 -0.31 -22.80
C PRO A 82 6.50 -0.16 -23.58
N ARG A 83 7.39 -1.16 -23.48
CA ARG A 83 8.63 -1.22 -24.29
C ARG A 83 8.36 -1.73 -25.70
N GLU A 84 7.41 -2.65 -25.81
CA GLU A 84 7.02 -3.31 -27.04
C GLU A 84 5.51 -3.28 -27.17
N ILE A 85 5.02 -3.21 -28.41
CA ILE A 85 3.59 -3.24 -28.71
C ILE A 85 3.22 -4.69 -29.04
N ASP A 86 2.38 -5.30 -28.20
CA ASP A 86 1.77 -6.60 -28.49
C ASP A 86 0.57 -6.41 -29.44
N GLU A 87 0.80 -6.61 -30.73
CA GLU A 87 -0.24 -6.45 -31.76
C GLU A 87 -1.47 -7.34 -31.54
N PHE A 88 -1.33 -8.51 -30.91
CA PHE A 88 -2.45 -9.39 -30.61
C PHE A 88 -3.23 -8.90 -29.38
N GLY A 89 -2.51 -8.38 -28.38
CA GLY A 89 -3.08 -7.74 -27.20
C GLY A 89 -3.90 -6.49 -27.55
N GLU A 90 -3.37 -5.62 -28.41
CA GLU A 90 -4.04 -4.39 -28.84
C GLU A 90 -5.32 -4.65 -29.66
N LYS A 91 -5.45 -5.83 -30.29
CA LYS A 91 -6.71 -6.27 -30.93
C LYS A 91 -7.78 -6.74 -29.92
N LYS A 92 -7.42 -6.91 -28.65
CA LYS A 92 -8.29 -7.42 -27.58
C LYS A 92 -8.65 -6.37 -26.54
N VAL A 93 -7.87 -5.31 -26.41
CA VAL A 93 -8.11 -4.21 -25.46
C VAL A 93 -7.86 -2.86 -26.14
N MET A 94 -8.74 -1.90 -25.90
CA MET A 94 -8.61 -0.53 -26.38
C MET A 94 -7.63 0.26 -25.51
N ALA A 95 -7.20 1.43 -26.02
CA ALA A 95 -6.27 2.31 -25.30
C ALA A 95 -6.81 2.79 -23.94
N ASN A 96 -8.13 2.95 -23.79
CA ASN A 96 -8.79 3.31 -22.55
C ASN A 96 -8.98 2.12 -21.58
N GLY A 97 -8.59 0.91 -21.97
CA GLY A 97 -8.73 -0.31 -21.18
C GLY A 97 -10.01 -1.10 -21.40
N GLN A 98 -10.92 -0.66 -22.27
CA GLN A 98 -12.13 -1.41 -22.61
C GLN A 98 -11.77 -2.66 -23.43
N LEU A 99 -12.35 -3.80 -23.08
CA LEU A 99 -12.11 -5.04 -23.81
C LEU A 99 -12.95 -5.12 -25.09
N LEU A 100 -12.37 -5.75 -26.11
CA LEU A 100 -12.99 -5.98 -27.40
C LEU A 100 -13.48 -7.44 -27.52
N GLY A 101 -14.41 -7.67 -28.45
CA GLY A 101 -14.88 -9.02 -28.80
C GLY A 101 -15.73 -9.70 -27.73
N GLY A 102 -16.56 -8.93 -27.00
CA GLY A 102 -17.50 -9.47 -26.01
C GLY A 102 -16.86 -10.01 -24.73
N ARG A 103 -15.59 -9.67 -24.48
CA ARG A 103 -14.86 -10.09 -23.27
C ARG A 103 -15.23 -9.19 -22.10
N THR A 104 -15.25 -9.77 -20.91
CA THR A 104 -15.55 -9.07 -19.66
C THR A 104 -14.42 -9.28 -18.66
N TYR A 105 -14.07 -8.26 -17.90
CA TYR A 105 -13.12 -8.41 -16.81
C TYR A 105 -13.75 -9.13 -15.63
N ARG A 106 -12.97 -9.95 -14.93
CA ARG A 106 -13.38 -10.56 -13.65
C ARG A 106 -13.52 -9.53 -12.53
N CYS A 107 -12.84 -8.39 -12.65
CA CYS A 107 -12.90 -7.28 -11.70
C CYS A 107 -13.80 -6.19 -12.26
N ARG A 108 -14.53 -5.50 -11.38
CA ARG A 108 -15.31 -4.32 -11.75
C ARG A 108 -14.38 -3.21 -12.27
N THR A 109 -14.76 -2.63 -13.41
CA THR A 109 -14.10 -1.47 -13.99
C THR A 109 -14.94 -0.22 -13.82
N PHE A 110 -14.28 0.92 -13.63
CA PHE A 110 -14.95 2.20 -13.43
C PHE A 110 -14.12 3.36 -13.98
N LEU A 111 -14.78 4.49 -14.18
CA LEU A 111 -14.13 5.75 -14.51
C LEU A 111 -13.80 6.53 -13.23
N VAL A 112 -12.75 7.33 -13.28
CA VAL A 112 -12.33 8.20 -12.17
C VAL A 112 -12.38 9.65 -12.64
N PRO A 113 -13.00 10.56 -11.88
CA PRO A 113 -13.07 11.96 -12.25
C PRO A 113 -11.68 12.55 -12.50
N ASN A 114 -11.57 13.42 -13.51
CA ASN A 114 -10.32 14.08 -13.90
C ASN A 114 -9.19 13.15 -14.40
N ARG A 115 -9.50 11.88 -14.74
CA ARG A 115 -8.54 10.94 -15.36
C ARG A 115 -8.88 10.53 -16.80
N GLY A 116 -9.76 11.29 -17.45
CA GLY A 116 -10.22 11.01 -18.81
C GLY A 116 -11.19 9.82 -18.88
N ASP A 117 -11.24 9.16 -20.03
CA ASP A 117 -12.14 8.03 -20.34
C ASP A 117 -11.53 6.65 -20.02
N ARG A 118 -10.44 6.62 -19.25
CA ARG A 118 -9.71 5.39 -18.91
C ARG A 118 -10.42 4.61 -17.83
N LEU A 119 -10.47 3.29 -18.02
CA LEU A 119 -11.00 2.36 -17.04
C LEU A 119 -9.96 2.01 -15.98
N PHE A 120 -10.39 2.07 -14.73
CA PHE A 120 -9.63 1.70 -13.55
C PHE A 120 -10.28 0.53 -12.82
N MET A 121 -9.49 -0.14 -11.99
CA MET A 121 -9.94 -1.22 -11.11
C MET A 121 -9.44 -1.00 -9.69
N LEU A 122 -10.17 -1.52 -8.70
CA LEU A 122 -9.71 -1.58 -7.32
C LEU A 122 -8.60 -2.61 -7.19
N ALA A 123 -7.40 -2.18 -6.79
CA ALA A 123 -6.26 -3.09 -6.68
C ALA A 123 -6.48 -4.22 -5.67
N THR A 124 -7.31 -3.98 -4.64
CA THR A 124 -7.70 -4.99 -3.65
C THR A 124 -8.56 -6.11 -4.26
N GLU A 125 -9.44 -5.77 -5.21
CA GLU A 125 -10.26 -6.74 -5.93
C GLU A 125 -9.40 -7.54 -6.90
N CYS A 126 -8.54 -6.87 -7.66
CA CYS A 126 -7.58 -7.49 -8.56
C CYS A 126 -6.65 -8.48 -7.86
N ALA A 127 -6.11 -8.10 -6.69
CA ALA A 127 -5.25 -8.96 -5.89
C ALA A 127 -5.96 -10.27 -5.53
N ARG A 128 -7.21 -10.18 -5.09
CA ARG A 128 -8.03 -11.34 -4.71
C ARG A 128 -8.28 -12.27 -5.90
N VAL A 129 -8.67 -11.72 -7.05
CA VAL A 129 -8.93 -12.48 -8.27
C VAL A 129 -7.68 -13.23 -8.75
N LEU A 130 -6.50 -12.62 -8.60
CA LEU A 130 -5.23 -13.19 -9.06
C LEU A 130 -4.52 -14.06 -8.02
N GLY A 131 -5.07 -14.20 -6.80
CA GLY A 131 -4.51 -15.02 -5.73
C GLY A 131 -3.40 -14.35 -4.91
N TYR A 132 -3.26 -13.03 -4.99
CA TYR A 132 -2.38 -12.27 -4.07
C TYR A 132 -3.10 -12.03 -2.74
N ARG A 133 -2.33 -12.01 -1.65
CA ARG A 133 -2.86 -11.75 -0.30
C ARG A 133 -3.52 -10.38 -0.18
N ASP A 134 -2.92 -9.38 -0.82
CA ASP A 134 -3.35 -7.99 -0.78
C ASP A 134 -2.79 -7.23 -1.99
N SER A 135 -3.22 -5.97 -2.14
CA SER A 135 -2.73 -5.09 -3.20
C SER A 135 -1.24 -4.75 -3.05
N TYR A 136 -0.69 -4.80 -1.84
CA TYR A 136 0.74 -4.54 -1.63
C TYR A 136 1.60 -5.60 -2.32
N LEU A 137 1.29 -6.89 -2.12
CA LEU A 137 1.99 -7.99 -2.79
C LEU A 137 1.76 -8.00 -4.30
N LEU A 138 0.57 -7.64 -4.78
CA LEU A 138 0.30 -7.48 -6.22
C LEU A 138 1.32 -6.52 -6.86
N PHE A 139 1.47 -5.31 -6.30
CA PHE A 139 2.42 -4.33 -6.85
C PHE A 139 3.89 -4.66 -6.58
N ASN A 140 4.20 -5.34 -5.48
CA ASN A 140 5.58 -5.74 -5.17
C ASN A 140 6.08 -6.83 -6.13
N LYS A 141 5.22 -7.79 -6.48
CA LYS A 141 5.53 -8.88 -7.41
C LYS A 141 5.44 -8.45 -8.88
N ASN A 142 4.70 -7.39 -9.20
CA ASN A 142 4.49 -6.91 -10.57
C ASN A 142 4.92 -5.44 -10.70
N ARG A 143 6.22 -5.22 -10.91
CA ARG A 143 6.84 -3.87 -10.98
C ARG A 143 6.48 -3.08 -12.24
N SER A 144 5.84 -3.72 -13.21
CA SER A 144 5.25 -3.16 -14.43
C SER A 144 3.88 -2.51 -14.19
N LEU A 145 3.24 -2.75 -13.04
CA LEU A 145 1.99 -2.09 -12.67
C LEU A 145 2.29 -0.79 -11.93
N PHE A 146 1.61 0.28 -12.32
CA PHE A 146 1.67 1.53 -11.60
C PHE A 146 0.57 1.57 -10.52
N LYS A 147 0.97 1.85 -9.28
CA LYS A 147 0.07 1.98 -8.13
C LYS A 147 -0.36 3.43 -8.01
N ILE A 148 -1.65 3.70 -8.19
CA ILE A 148 -2.23 5.02 -7.97
C ILE A 148 -2.92 5.02 -6.61
N ILE A 149 -2.61 5.99 -5.75
CA ILE A 149 -3.39 6.24 -4.53
C ILE A 149 -4.53 7.19 -4.87
N ALA A 150 -5.77 6.76 -4.62
CA ALA A 150 -6.93 7.59 -4.85
C ALA A 150 -6.98 8.74 -3.83
N SER A 151 -7.12 9.95 -4.34
CA SER A 151 -7.35 11.18 -3.59
C SER A 151 -8.71 11.18 -2.89
N GLN A 152 -8.93 12.14 -1.99
CA GLN A 152 -10.20 12.20 -1.25
C GLN A 152 -11.42 12.41 -2.17
N PRO A 153 -11.41 13.34 -3.13
CA PRO A 153 -12.53 13.50 -4.06
C PRO A 153 -12.81 12.25 -4.89
N GLU A 154 -11.76 11.57 -5.37
CA GLU A 154 -11.92 10.31 -6.13
C GLU A 154 -12.54 9.22 -5.25
N LYS A 155 -12.12 9.09 -3.99
CA LYS A 155 -12.74 8.12 -3.05
C LYS A 155 -14.20 8.44 -2.78
N ASP A 156 -14.56 9.72 -2.63
CA ASP A 156 -15.94 10.14 -2.38
C ASP A 156 -16.83 9.84 -3.60
N ASP A 157 -16.30 10.04 -4.81
CA ASP A 157 -16.98 9.68 -6.06
C ASP A 157 -17.16 8.15 -6.22
N LEU A 158 -16.13 7.36 -5.88
CA LEU A 158 -16.24 5.91 -5.86
C LEU A 158 -17.26 5.39 -4.85
N VAL A 159 -17.50 6.13 -3.76
CA VAL A 159 -18.59 5.81 -2.82
C VAL A 159 -19.95 6.17 -3.42
N ALA A 160 -20.06 7.32 -4.10
CA ALA A 160 -21.29 7.74 -4.78
C ALA A 160 -21.69 6.77 -5.92
N GLN A 161 -20.71 6.19 -6.62
CA GLN A 161 -20.90 5.15 -7.62
C GLN A 161 -21.15 3.74 -7.02
N GLU A 162 -21.23 3.61 -5.70
CA GLU A 162 -21.38 2.33 -4.97
C GLU A 162 -20.27 1.29 -5.25
N ILE A 163 -19.12 1.75 -5.77
CA ILE A 163 -17.95 0.91 -5.99
C ILE A 163 -17.26 0.63 -4.65
N LEU A 164 -17.18 1.66 -3.80
CA LEU A 164 -16.62 1.60 -2.45
C LEU A 164 -17.71 1.75 -1.38
N PRO A 165 -17.70 0.93 -0.32
CA PRO A 165 -18.49 1.20 0.87
C PRO A 165 -18.10 2.52 1.54
N PHE A 166 -19.07 3.26 2.09
CA PHE A 166 -18.82 4.55 2.77
C PHE A 166 -17.76 4.43 3.89
N SER A 167 -17.74 3.32 4.63
CA SER A 167 -16.76 3.04 5.68
C SER A 167 -15.32 2.98 5.20
N TYR A 168 -15.09 2.82 3.89
CA TYR A 168 -13.75 2.73 3.30
C TYR A 168 -13.20 4.08 2.85
N ARG A 169 -13.97 5.18 2.90
CA ARG A 169 -13.52 6.52 2.48
C ARG A 169 -12.28 7.00 3.23
N SER A 170 -12.12 6.60 4.50
CA SER A 170 -10.99 6.98 5.35
C SER A 170 -9.76 6.09 5.17
N ARG A 171 -9.86 5.01 4.39
CA ARG A 171 -8.74 4.10 4.11
C ARG A 171 -7.88 4.62 2.96
N GLN A 172 -6.64 4.16 2.92
CA GLN A 172 -5.82 4.31 1.72
C GLN A 172 -6.33 3.33 0.65
N ILE A 173 -6.82 3.87 -0.46
CA ILE A 173 -7.33 3.10 -1.58
C ILE A 173 -6.32 3.17 -2.72
N ALA A 174 -5.98 2.00 -3.27
CA ALA A 174 -5.13 1.90 -4.44
C ALA A 174 -5.94 1.44 -5.66
N ILE A 175 -5.76 2.12 -6.78
CA ILE A 175 -6.35 1.80 -8.08
C ILE A 175 -5.25 1.56 -9.10
N VAL A 176 -5.61 0.89 -10.20
CA VAL A 176 -4.73 0.55 -11.32
C VAL A 176 -5.51 0.61 -12.63
N THR A 177 -4.86 0.92 -13.75
CA THR A 177 -5.53 0.96 -15.06
C THR A 177 -5.90 -0.46 -15.50
N ALA A 178 -7.09 -0.62 -16.10
CA ALA A 178 -7.56 -1.89 -16.64
C ALA A 178 -6.61 -2.41 -17.74
N ARG A 179 -6.08 -1.51 -18.57
CA ARG A 179 -5.13 -1.85 -19.65
C ARG A 179 -3.82 -2.44 -19.12
N SER A 180 -3.24 -1.86 -18.07
CA SER A 180 -2.04 -2.43 -17.44
C SER A 180 -2.29 -3.82 -16.87
N MET A 181 -3.46 -4.02 -16.25
CA MET A 181 -3.86 -5.33 -15.72
C MET A 181 -4.00 -6.37 -16.85
N PHE A 182 -4.63 -5.99 -17.97
CA PHE A 182 -4.73 -6.86 -19.13
C PHE A 182 -3.36 -7.19 -19.72
N ARG A 183 -2.49 -6.20 -19.92
CA ARG A 183 -1.14 -6.44 -20.46
C ARG A 183 -0.31 -7.37 -19.57
N GLN A 184 -0.41 -7.20 -18.25
CA GLN A 184 0.36 -7.99 -17.31
C GLN A 184 -0.13 -9.44 -17.14
N PHE A 185 -1.44 -9.66 -17.21
CA PHE A 185 -2.05 -10.93 -16.81
C PHE A 185 -2.85 -11.63 -17.91
N GLY A 186 -3.14 -10.96 -19.02
CA GLY A 186 -3.84 -11.50 -20.17
C GLY A 186 -5.20 -12.10 -19.79
N SER A 187 -5.45 -13.35 -20.18
CA SER A 187 -6.73 -14.02 -19.93
C SER A 187 -7.05 -14.24 -18.46
N ARG A 188 -6.05 -14.21 -17.55
CA ARG A 188 -6.27 -14.44 -16.11
C ARG A 188 -7.19 -13.40 -15.45
N VAL A 189 -7.31 -12.21 -16.02
CA VAL A 189 -8.22 -11.15 -15.55
C VAL A 189 -9.54 -11.10 -16.34
N ILE A 190 -9.75 -12.02 -17.29
CA ILE A 190 -10.94 -12.10 -18.15
C ILE A 190 -11.86 -13.22 -17.66
N GLU A 191 -13.17 -12.96 -17.62
CA GLU A 191 -14.17 -13.99 -17.30
C GLU A 191 -14.13 -15.10 -18.34
N ASN A 192 -14.19 -16.35 -17.89
CA ASN A 192 -14.06 -17.55 -18.74
C ASN A 192 -12.75 -17.60 -19.57
N GLY A 193 -11.73 -16.85 -19.13
CA GLY A 193 -10.40 -16.77 -19.74
C GLY A 193 -9.38 -17.75 -19.19
#